data_AF-A0A7X7PFR2-F1
#
_entry.id   AF-A0A7X7PFR2-F1
#
_cell.length_a   1.000
_cell.length_b   1.000
_cell.length_c   1.000
_cell.angle_alpha   90.00
_cell.angle_beta   90.00
_cell.angle_gamma   90.00
#
_symmetry.space_group_name_H-M   'P 1'
#
loop_
_entity.id
_entity.type
_entity.pdbx_description
1 polymer ?
#
loop_
_entity_poly.entity_id
_entity_poly.type
_entity_poly.pdbx_seq_one_letter_code
_entity_poly.pdbx_strand_id
1 'polypeptide(L)'
;MRERKFYAERVRRYVQKIEGVLYDAYLKIDEEREKAGLDHPAPEDIDVLSWPQTWPDTRAGFDKPLRDTRLTEQTNVVLDSVLGIALVYHAGHFARRVEQRSEAFWNAVRERKLPGATDEAAWKALGA
;
A
#
# COMPACT_ATOMS: atom_id res chain seq x y z
N MET A 1 5.70 -22.45 -25.13
CA MET A 1 4.32 -21.90 -25.09
C MET A 1 3.73 -21.79 -23.68
N ARG A 2 3.87 -22.78 -22.79
CA ARG A 2 3.31 -22.72 -21.41
C ARG A 2 3.92 -21.60 -20.54
N GLU A 3 5.23 -21.39 -20.60
CA GLU A 3 5.92 -20.34 -19.81
C GLU A 3 5.45 -18.93 -20.15
N ARG A 4 5.23 -18.63 -21.44
CA ARG A 4 4.66 -17.34 -21.88
C ARG A 4 3.25 -17.12 -21.33
N LYS A 5 2.43 -18.17 -21.25
CA LYS A 5 1.09 -18.12 -20.64
C LYS A 5 1.16 -17.88 -19.13
N PHE A 6 2.05 -18.57 -18.41
CA PHE A 6 2.26 -18.35 -16.97
C PHE A 6 2.78 -16.94 -16.67
N TYR A 7 3.71 -16.44 -17.48
CA TYR A 7 4.21 -15.07 -17.35
C TYR A 7 3.09 -14.05 -17.59
N ALA A 8 2.32 -14.18 -18.68
CA ALA A 8 1.22 -13.28 -18.98
C ALA A 8 0.16 -13.28 -17.86
N GLU A 9 -0.18 -14.44 -17.32
CA GLU A 9 -1.10 -14.57 -16.20
C GLU A 9 -0.57 -13.90 -14.93
N ARG A 10 0.73 -14.01 -14.64
CA ARG A 10 1.37 -13.33 -13.50
C ARG A 10 1.32 -11.81 -13.66
N VAL A 11 1.62 -11.30 -14.86
CA VAL A 11 1.53 -9.87 -15.17
C VAL A 11 0.08 -9.40 -15.04
N ARG A 12 -0.88 -10.15 -15.60
CA ARG A 12 -2.31 -9.83 -15.49
C ARG A 12 -2.76 -9.71 -14.04
N ARG A 13 -2.41 -10.69 -13.20
CA ARG A 13 -2.77 -10.65 -11.76
C ARG A 13 -2.13 -9.48 -11.03
N TYR A 14 -0.88 -9.14 -11.36
CA TYR A 14 -0.21 -7.97 -10.81
C TYR A 14 -0.95 -6.68 -11.20
N VAL A 15 -1.25 -6.51 -12.49
CA VAL A 15 -1.99 -5.34 -13.02
C VAL A 15 -3.36 -5.21 -12.36
N GLN A 16 -4.13 -6.29 -12.28
CA GLN A 16 -5.44 -6.26 -11.62
C GLN A 16 -5.36 -5.87 -10.14
N LYS A 17 -4.33 -6.34 -9.42
CA LYS A 17 -4.14 -5.97 -8.01
C LYS A 17 -3.77 -4.49 -7.87
N ILE A 18 -2.87 -3.96 -8.69
CA ILE A 18 -2.45 -2.56 -8.58
C ILE A 18 -3.57 -1.59 -9.04
N GLU A 19 -4.37 -1.98 -10.04
CA GLU A 19 -5.57 -1.22 -10.44
C GLU A 19 -6.55 -1.09 -9.28
N GLY A 20 -6.82 -2.20 -8.56
CA GLY A 20 -7.69 -2.18 -7.38
C GLY A 20 -7.15 -1.31 -6.24
N VAL A 21 -5.83 -1.37 -6.00
CA VAL A 21 -5.14 -0.51 -5.01
C VAL A 21 -5.27 0.96 -5.36
N LEU A 22 -5.00 1.31 -6.63
CA LEU A 22 -5.10 2.68 -7.10
C LEU A 22 -6.52 3.20 -6.96
N TYR A 23 -7.51 2.44 -7.43
CA TYR A 23 -8.91 2.84 -7.33
C TYR A 23 -9.34 3.12 -5.88
N ASP A 24 -9.02 2.22 -4.95
CA ASP A 24 -9.32 2.42 -3.52
C ASP A 24 -8.57 3.62 -2.93
N ALA A 25 -7.30 3.80 -3.30
CA ALA A 25 -6.51 4.93 -2.83
C ALA A 25 -7.06 6.28 -3.34
N TYR A 26 -7.46 6.37 -4.61
CA TYR A 26 -8.11 7.56 -5.16
C TYR A 26 -9.37 7.91 -4.40
N LEU A 27 -10.26 6.93 -4.15
CA LEU A 27 -11.48 7.18 -3.37
C LEU A 27 -11.16 7.71 -1.96
N LYS A 28 -10.21 7.07 -1.27
CA LYS A 28 -9.82 7.49 0.08
C LYS A 28 -9.21 8.88 0.11
N ILE A 29 -8.34 9.20 -0.84
CA ILE A 29 -7.69 10.51 -0.93
C ILE A 29 -8.73 11.57 -1.30
N ASP A 30 -9.64 11.26 -2.21
CA ASP A 30 -10.71 12.15 -2.62
C ASP A 30 -11.62 12.54 -1.45
N GLU A 31 -12.06 11.56 -0.66
CA GLU A 31 -12.83 11.80 0.57
C GLU A 31 -12.08 12.70 1.57
N GLU A 32 -10.77 12.55 1.70
CA GLU A 32 -9.96 13.36 2.61
C GLU A 32 -9.74 14.78 2.08
N ARG A 33 -9.54 14.93 0.77
CA ARG A 33 -9.43 16.23 0.12
C ARG A 33 -10.74 17.00 0.16
N GLU A 34 -11.87 16.34 -0.07
CA GLU A 34 -13.20 16.94 0.05
C GLU A 34 -13.44 17.49 1.47
N LYS A 35 -13.09 16.72 2.51
CA LYS A 35 -13.18 17.17 3.92
C LYS A 35 -12.29 18.39 4.19
N ALA A 36 -11.16 18.50 3.51
CA ALA A 36 -10.23 19.62 3.61
C ALA A 36 -10.59 20.81 2.70
N GLY A 37 -11.63 20.70 1.86
CA GLY A 37 -12.00 21.72 0.88
C GLY A 37 -10.99 21.88 -0.26
N LEU A 38 -10.28 20.80 -0.61
CA LEU A 38 -9.29 20.75 -1.68
C LEU A 38 -9.90 20.15 -2.96
N ASP A 39 -9.27 20.41 -4.10
CA ASP A 39 -9.67 19.83 -5.38
C ASP A 39 -9.46 18.30 -5.40
N HIS A 40 -10.32 17.61 -6.15
CA HIS A 40 -10.21 16.17 -6.42
C HIS A 40 -8.79 15.80 -6.91
N PRO A 41 -8.24 14.64 -6.50
CA PRO A 41 -6.89 14.23 -6.86
C PRO A 41 -6.73 14.02 -8.36
N ALA A 42 -5.76 14.71 -8.95
CA ALA A 42 -5.32 14.48 -10.32
C ALA A 42 -4.32 13.31 -10.40
N PRO A 43 -4.15 12.66 -11.56
CA PRO A 43 -3.16 11.60 -11.74
C PRO A 43 -1.73 11.98 -11.31
N GLU A 44 -1.32 13.22 -11.62
CA GLU A 44 -0.01 13.78 -11.29
C GLU A 44 0.22 14.05 -9.80
N ASP A 45 -0.84 14.08 -8.99
CA ASP A 45 -0.72 14.30 -7.55
C ASP A 45 -0.33 13.04 -6.78
N ILE A 46 -0.50 11.88 -7.42
CA ILE A 46 -0.42 10.55 -6.82
C ILE A 46 0.81 9.80 -7.31
N ASP A 47 1.71 9.49 -6.38
CA ASP A 47 2.85 8.62 -6.64
C ASP A 47 2.61 7.22 -6.07
N VAL A 48 3.09 6.19 -6.78
CA VAL A 48 3.00 4.80 -6.31
C VAL A 48 4.38 4.15 -6.28
N LEU A 49 4.76 3.66 -5.11
CA LEU A 49 5.92 2.80 -4.92
C LEU A 49 5.44 1.36 -4.71
N SER A 50 5.97 0.41 -5.49
CA SER A 50 5.53 -0.99 -5.45
C SER A 50 6.71 -1.94 -5.37
N TRP A 51 6.69 -2.88 -4.43
CA TRP A 51 7.70 -3.93 -4.31
C TRP A 51 7.14 -5.18 -3.60
N PRO A 52 7.71 -6.37 -3.88
CA PRO A 52 7.39 -7.57 -3.11
C PRO A 52 8.01 -7.51 -1.71
N GLN A 53 7.23 -7.81 -0.68
CA GLN A 53 7.69 -7.92 0.71
C GLN A 53 7.02 -9.09 1.41
N THR A 54 7.72 -9.72 2.36
CA THR A 54 7.10 -10.66 3.30
C THR A 54 6.74 -9.89 4.56
N TRP A 55 5.46 -9.89 4.95
CA TRP A 55 5.04 -9.34 6.23
C TRP A 55 5.08 -10.43 7.32
N PRO A 56 5.45 -10.08 8.57
CA PRO A 56 5.51 -11.03 9.66
C PRO A 56 4.12 -11.52 10.10
N ASP A 57 3.08 -10.73 9.85
CA ASP A 57 1.68 -11.11 10.06
C ASP A 57 0.98 -11.52 8.77
N THR A 58 -0.05 -12.34 8.94
CA THR A 58 -0.84 -12.94 7.86
C THR A 58 -2.13 -12.19 7.59
N ARG A 59 -2.32 -11.04 8.23
CA ARG A 59 -3.60 -10.31 8.19
C ARG A 59 -3.70 -9.34 7.02
N ALA A 60 -2.58 -8.79 6.55
CA ALA A 60 -2.53 -7.85 5.42
C ALA A 60 -3.64 -6.77 5.43
N GLY A 61 -3.98 -6.24 6.62
CA GLY A 61 -5.02 -5.21 6.78
C GLY A 61 -6.43 -5.72 7.16
N PHE A 62 -6.65 -7.03 7.28
CA PHE A 62 -7.92 -7.60 7.75
C PHE A 62 -7.96 -7.88 9.25
N ASP A 63 -9.17 -7.96 9.81
CA ASP A 63 -9.40 -8.45 11.18
C ASP A 63 -9.07 -9.95 11.35
N LYS A 64 -9.11 -10.72 10.25
CA LYS A 64 -8.86 -12.18 10.23
C LYS A 64 -7.64 -12.54 9.38
N PRO A 65 -6.85 -13.57 9.75
CA PRO A 65 -5.72 -14.06 8.95
C PRO A 65 -6.14 -14.53 7.55
N LEU A 66 -5.38 -14.17 6.52
CA LEU A 66 -5.64 -14.57 5.12
C LEU A 66 -5.16 -16.00 4.80
N ARG A 67 -4.15 -16.53 5.52
CA ARG A 67 -3.69 -17.94 5.57
C ARG A 67 -2.39 -18.03 6.39
N ASP A 68 -2.08 -19.21 6.93
CA ASP A 68 -0.99 -19.45 7.92
C ASP A 68 0.44 -19.43 7.34
N THR A 69 0.64 -18.87 6.14
CA THR A 69 1.97 -18.79 5.51
C THR A 69 2.36 -17.33 5.36
N ARG A 70 3.54 -16.98 5.89
CA ARG A 70 4.22 -15.71 5.62
C ARG A 70 4.50 -15.64 4.11
N LEU A 71 3.56 -15.09 3.36
CA LEU A 71 3.63 -15.01 1.91
C LEU A 71 4.33 -13.71 1.51
N THR A 72 5.26 -13.81 0.58
CA THR A 72 5.80 -12.64 -0.11
C THR A 72 4.75 -12.15 -1.09
N GLU A 73 4.14 -11.02 -0.78
CA GLU A 73 3.10 -10.39 -1.59
C GLU A 73 3.52 -8.98 -1.98
N GLN A 74 2.78 -8.37 -2.91
CA GLN A 74 3.04 -7.00 -3.32
C GLN A 74 2.63 -6.01 -2.22
N THR A 75 3.58 -5.16 -1.85
CA THR A 75 3.36 -3.99 -1.02
C THR A 75 3.35 -2.76 -1.91
N ASN A 76 2.35 -1.90 -1.72
CA ASN A 76 2.24 -0.64 -2.43
C ASN A 76 2.16 0.50 -1.41
N VAL A 77 2.86 1.58 -1.69
CA VAL A 77 2.74 2.84 -0.96
C VAL A 77 2.24 3.87 -1.96
N VAL A 78 1.03 4.35 -1.75
CA VAL A 78 0.40 5.41 -2.54
C VAL A 78 0.56 6.71 -1.77
N LEU A 79 1.16 7.71 -2.40
CA LEU A 79 1.49 8.99 -1.79
C LEU A 79 0.57 10.05 -2.38
N ASP A 80 -0.01 10.88 -1.53
CA ASP A 80 -0.65 12.11 -1.96
C ASP A 80 0.30 13.29 -1.70
N SER A 81 0.72 13.97 -2.76
CA SER A 81 1.64 15.11 -2.65
C SER A 81 1.00 16.33 -1.98
N VAL A 82 -0.32 16.51 -2.13
CA VAL A 82 -1.07 17.67 -1.63
C VAL A 82 -1.40 17.54 -0.14
N LEU A 83 -2.05 16.46 0.30
CA LEU A 83 -2.33 16.19 1.72
C LEU A 83 -1.07 15.78 2.48
N GLY A 84 -0.04 15.34 1.77
CA GLY A 84 1.21 14.87 2.36
C GLY A 84 1.09 13.55 3.11
N ILE A 85 0.06 12.76 2.84
CA ILE A 85 -0.19 11.44 3.45
C ILE A 85 0.39 10.31 2.60
N ALA A 86 0.55 9.14 3.22
CA ALA A 86 0.80 7.88 2.52
C ALA A 86 -0.24 6.83 2.90
N LEU A 87 -0.77 6.12 1.92
CA LEU A 87 -1.62 4.95 2.10
C LEU A 87 -0.81 3.70 1.74
N VAL A 88 -0.71 2.77 2.69
CA VAL A 88 0.05 1.53 2.55
C VAL A 88 -0.91 0.38 2.32
N TYR A 89 -0.61 -0.41 1.30
CA TYR A 89 -1.34 -1.61 0.92
C TYR A 89 -0.42 -2.82 0.92
N HIS A 90 -0.96 -3.98 1.30
CA HIS A 90 -0.26 -5.26 1.19
C HIS A 90 -1.20 -6.32 0.61
N ALA A 91 -0.70 -7.12 -0.32
CA ALA A 91 -1.47 -8.12 -1.07
C ALA A 91 -2.71 -7.59 -1.82
N GLY A 92 -2.80 -6.27 -2.04
CA GLY A 92 -3.94 -5.60 -2.65
C GLY A 92 -4.94 -4.99 -1.67
N HIS A 93 -4.63 -5.03 -0.36
CA HIS A 93 -5.53 -4.59 0.70
C HIS A 93 -4.93 -3.43 1.48
N PHE A 94 -5.79 -2.48 1.86
CA PHE A 94 -5.39 -1.34 2.67
C PHE A 94 -4.93 -1.82 4.05
N ALA A 95 -3.72 -1.40 4.45
CA ALA A 95 -3.14 -1.76 5.73
C ALA A 95 -3.08 -0.57 6.68
N ARG A 96 -2.51 0.56 6.25
CA ARG A 96 -2.30 1.75 7.10
C ARG A 96 -2.30 3.04 6.33
N ARG A 97 -2.65 4.11 7.03
CA ARG A 97 -2.44 5.50 6.62
C ARG A 97 -1.31 6.07 7.48
N VAL A 98 -0.40 6.81 6.87
CA VAL A 98 0.71 7.49 7.53
C VAL A 98 0.57 8.98 7.25
N GLU A 99 0.32 9.76 8.29
CA GLU A 99 0.16 11.21 8.18
C GLU A 99 1.51 11.92 8.17
N GLN A 100 2.37 11.53 9.11
CA GLN A 100 3.68 12.14 9.28
C GLN A 100 4.71 11.22 8.67
N ARG A 101 5.04 11.44 7.39
CA ARG A 101 6.06 10.69 6.65
C ARG A 101 7.46 11.00 7.19
N SER A 102 7.75 10.47 8.38
CA SER A 102 8.99 10.66 9.13
C SER A 102 10.19 10.11 8.36
N GLU A 103 11.40 10.50 8.76
CA GLU A 103 12.63 9.90 8.22
C GLU A 103 12.64 8.37 8.42
N ALA A 104 12.12 7.89 9.56
CA ALA A 104 11.98 6.47 9.84
C ALA A 104 11.07 5.76 8.83
N PHE A 105 9.95 6.38 8.45
CA PHE A 105 9.07 5.86 7.39
C PHE A 105 9.81 5.74 6.07
N TRP A 106 10.50 6.80 5.63
CA TRP A 106 11.26 6.77 4.38
C TRP A 106 12.42 5.78 4.41
N ASN A 107 13.07 5.59 5.57
CA ASN A 107 14.07 4.53 5.76
C ASN A 107 13.45 3.14 5.57
N ALA A 108 12.29 2.87 6.19
CA ALA A 108 11.59 1.60 6.05
C ALA A 108 11.14 1.33 4.60
N VAL A 109 10.67 2.35 3.88
CA VAL A 109 10.32 2.26 2.45
C VAL A 109 11.56 1.97 1.60
N ARG A 110 12.66 2.69 1.80
CA ARG A 110 13.93 2.49 1.07
C ARG A 110 14.50 1.10 1.30
N GLU A 111 14.47 0.62 2.54
CA GLU A 111 14.92 -0.72 2.91
C GLU A 111 13.93 -1.82 2.51
N ARG A 112 12.71 -1.46 2.08
CA ARG A 112 11.63 -2.39 1.75
C ARG A 112 11.24 -3.28 2.93
N LYS A 113 11.18 -2.67 4.12
CA LYS A 113 10.93 -3.33 5.41
C LYS A 113 9.87 -2.59 6.21
N LEU A 114 8.66 -2.47 5.64
CA LEU A 114 7.52 -1.97 6.40
C LEU A 114 7.05 -3.02 7.43
N PRO A 115 6.52 -2.60 8.59
CA PRO A 115 6.00 -3.53 9.59
C PRO A 115 4.74 -4.25 9.09
N GLY A 116 4.41 -5.37 9.74
CA GLY A 116 3.15 -6.07 9.47
C GLY A 116 1.95 -5.19 9.82
N ALA A 117 0.78 -5.45 9.22
CA ALA A 117 -0.43 -4.67 9.44
C ALA A 117 -0.76 -4.48 10.93
N THR A 118 -0.57 -5.53 11.74
CA THR A 118 -0.97 -5.62 13.14
C THR A 118 0.01 -5.01 14.14
N ASP A 119 1.21 -4.62 13.70
CA ASP A 119 2.22 -4.04 14.57
C ASP A 119 1.98 -2.54 14.78
N GLU A 120 0.98 -2.23 15.61
CA GLU A 120 0.57 -0.85 15.91
C GLU A 120 1.72 0.00 16.46
N ALA A 121 2.60 -0.59 17.28
CA ALA A 121 3.71 0.13 17.88
C ALA A 121 4.73 0.55 16.83
N ALA A 122 5.08 -0.35 15.91
CA ALA A 122 5.97 -0.03 14.80
C ALA A 122 5.34 0.99 13.86
N TRP A 123 4.05 0.85 13.52
CA TRP A 123 3.35 1.80 12.67
C TRP A 123 3.27 3.20 13.28
N LYS A 124 2.97 3.31 14.57
CA LYS A 124 2.99 4.58 15.30
C LYS A 124 4.38 5.22 15.26
N ALA A 125 5.45 4.43 15.37
CA ALA A 125 6.83 4.94 15.27
C ALA A 125 7.17 5.46 13.86
N LEU A 126 6.45 5.02 12.82
CA LEU A 126 6.57 5.52 11.45
C LEU A 126 5.69 6.74 11.17
N GLY A 127 4.74 7.08 12.05
CA GLY A 127 3.83 8.22 11.89
C GLY A 127 2.43 7.86 11.35
N ALA A 128 2.02 6.59 11.54
CA ALA A 128 0.65 6.12 11.32
C ALA A 128 -0.28 6.38 12.51
#